data_AF-A0A970JFQ7-F1
#
_entry.id   AF-A0A970JFQ7-F1
#
_cell.length_a   1.000
_cell.length_b   1.000
_cell.length_c   1.000
_cell.angle_alpha   90.00
_cell.angle_beta   90.00
_cell.angle_gamma   90.00
#
_symmetry.space_group_name_H-M   'P 1'
#
loop_
_entity.id
_entity.type
_entity.pdbx_description
1 polymer ?
#
loop_
_entity_poly.entity_id
_entity_poly.type
_entity_poly.pdbx_seq_one_letter_code
_entity_poly.pdbx_strand_id
1 'polypeptide(L)'
;MKEEKKKEIIDKIVQKAVDAQLKVDSCAWSTLYGLSTYFAVPKEMVAASMALSGGGASSSGTCGALNSGLLVIGAKNFPPVEEQLNGDEKTQEKNGAAFAKAFRLRDA
;
A
#
# COMPACT_ATOMS: atom_id res chain seq x y z
N MET A 1 -9.88 14.12 -11.39
CA MET A 1 -10.07 12.94 -12.27
C MET A 1 -11.55 12.65 -12.37
N LYS A 2 -12.09 12.41 -13.58
CA LYS A 2 -13.49 12.02 -13.78
C LYS A 2 -13.74 10.62 -13.18
N GLU A 3 -14.94 10.37 -12.67
CA GLU A 3 -15.30 9.10 -11.99
C GLU A 3 -15.12 7.87 -12.88
N GLU A 4 -15.47 7.95 -14.16
CA GLU A 4 -15.28 6.86 -15.14
C GLU A 4 -13.82 6.42 -15.24
N LYS A 5 -12.88 7.38 -15.28
CA LYS A 5 -11.45 7.09 -15.29
C LYS A 5 -10.97 6.46 -13.98
N LYS A 6 -11.57 6.82 -12.84
CA LYS A 6 -11.24 6.16 -11.56
C LYS A 6 -11.66 4.70 -11.59
N LYS A 7 -12.87 4.43 -12.10
CA LYS A 7 -13.40 3.08 -12.22
C LYS A 7 -12.53 2.21 -13.13
N GLU A 8 -12.13 2.72 -14.30
CA GLU A 8 -11.23 2.00 -15.21
C GLU A 8 -9.88 1.64 -14.57
N ILE A 9 -9.32 2.52 -13.73
CA ILE A 9 -8.09 2.26 -13.00
C ILE A 9 -8.31 1.16 -11.96
N ILE A 10 -9.40 1.26 -11.19
CA ILE A 10 -9.77 0.26 -10.17
C ILE A 10 -9.97 -1.10 -10.82
N ASP A 11 -10.73 -1.18 -11.90
CA ASP A 11 -11.03 -2.43 -12.60
C ASP A 11 -9.75 -3.12 -13.10
N LYS A 12 -8.78 -2.34 -13.62
CA LYS A 12 -7.46 -2.86 -14.02
C LYS A 12 -6.66 -3.40 -12.83
N ILE A 13 -6.64 -2.67 -11.72
CA ILE A 13 -5.95 -3.08 -10.49
C ILE A 13 -6.56 -4.38 -9.96
N VAL A 14 -7.90 -4.46 -9.91
CA VAL A 14 -8.64 -5.64 -9.45
C VAL A 14 -8.33 -6.83 -10.35
N GLN A 15 -8.36 -6.66 -11.67
CA GLN A 15 -8.04 -7.75 -12.59
C GLN A 15 -6.63 -8.29 -12.34
N LYS A 16 -5.63 -7.41 -12.17
CA LYS A 16 -4.25 -7.83 -11.86
C LYS A 16 -4.13 -8.55 -10.53
N ALA A 17 -4.86 -8.11 -9.51
CA ALA A 17 -4.91 -8.79 -8.21
C ALA A 17 -5.55 -10.18 -8.34
N VAL A 18 -6.67 -10.31 -9.07
CA VAL A 18 -7.33 -11.60 -9.29
C VAL A 18 -6.44 -12.57 -10.06
N ASP A 19 -5.83 -12.13 -11.16
CA ASP A 19 -4.89 -12.95 -11.95
C ASP A 19 -3.72 -13.45 -11.11
N ALA A 20 -3.25 -12.63 -10.16
CA ALA A 20 -2.19 -12.97 -9.22
C ALA A 20 -2.67 -13.95 -8.13
N GLN A 21 -3.87 -13.73 -7.56
CA GLN A 21 -4.46 -14.60 -6.55
C GLN A 21 -4.62 -16.02 -7.08
N LEU A 22 -5.10 -16.18 -8.32
CA LEU A 22 -5.28 -17.49 -8.94
C LEU A 22 -3.97 -18.28 -9.12
N LYS A 23 -2.81 -17.62 -9.05
CA LYS A 23 -1.49 -18.24 -9.22
C LYS A 23 -0.78 -18.50 -7.88
N VAL A 24 -0.89 -17.56 -6.95
CA VAL A 24 -0.07 -17.51 -5.72
C VAL A 24 -0.90 -17.85 -4.47
N ASP A 25 -2.23 -17.84 -4.59
CA ASP A 25 -3.19 -18.11 -3.51
C ASP A 25 -2.90 -17.37 -2.20
N SER A 26 -2.60 -16.07 -2.30
CA SER A 26 -2.28 -15.22 -1.15
C SER A 26 -2.99 -13.88 -1.27
N CYS A 27 -3.95 -13.63 -0.38
CA CYS A 27 -4.80 -12.44 -0.43
C CYS A 27 -4.03 -11.13 -0.25
N ALA A 28 -3.04 -11.12 0.66
CA ALA A 28 -2.21 -9.94 0.90
C ALA A 28 -1.30 -9.66 -0.29
N TRP A 29 -0.56 -10.69 -0.73
CA TRP A 29 0.40 -10.56 -1.82
C TRP A 29 -0.28 -10.17 -3.14
N SER A 30 -1.39 -10.83 -3.49
CA SER A 30 -2.12 -10.55 -4.72
C SER A 30 -2.71 -9.14 -4.73
N THR A 31 -3.24 -8.67 -3.60
CA THR A 31 -3.75 -7.30 -3.45
C THR A 31 -2.64 -6.28 -3.61
N LEU A 32 -1.50 -6.46 -2.92
CA LEU A 32 -0.39 -5.51 -3.01
C LEU A 32 0.24 -5.51 -4.40
N TYR A 33 0.35 -6.68 -5.04
CA TYR A 33 0.79 -6.81 -6.42
C TYR A 33 -0.14 -6.02 -7.36
N GLY A 34 -1.46 -6.20 -7.27
CA GLY A 34 -2.42 -5.44 -8.06
C GLY A 34 -2.23 -3.93 -7.90
N LEU A 35 -2.10 -3.45 -6.65
CA LEU A 35 -1.89 -2.03 -6.37
C LEU A 35 -0.56 -1.51 -6.90
N SER A 36 0.51 -2.31 -6.85
CA SER A 36 1.84 -1.94 -7.38
C SER A 36 1.87 -1.71 -8.89
N THR A 37 0.84 -2.16 -9.62
CA THR A 37 0.73 -1.90 -11.07
C THR A 37 0.35 -0.44 -11.38
N TYR A 38 -0.14 0.30 -10.38
CA TYR A 38 -0.53 1.70 -10.50
C TYR A 38 0.23 2.62 -9.54
N PHE A 39 0.47 2.18 -8.31
CA PHE A 39 1.25 2.93 -7.33
C PHE A 39 2.72 2.51 -7.37
N ALA A 40 3.64 3.45 -7.13
CA ALA A 40 5.08 3.19 -7.05
C ALA A 40 5.43 2.47 -5.74
N VAL A 41 5.00 1.22 -5.61
CA VAL A 41 5.27 0.36 -4.46
C VAL A 41 6.56 -0.43 -4.72
N PRO A 42 7.53 -0.45 -3.77
CA PRO A 42 8.75 -1.26 -3.90
C PRO A 42 8.43 -2.75 -4.04
N LYS A 43 9.20 -3.48 -4.87
CA LYS A 43 8.99 -4.92 -5.12
C LYS A 43 9.19 -5.75 -3.86
N GLU A 44 10.12 -5.33 -3.02
CA GLU A 44 10.45 -5.90 -1.72
C GLU A 44 9.25 -5.83 -0.78
N MET A 45 8.48 -4.73 -0.83
CA MET A 45 7.25 -4.59 -0.06
C MET A 45 6.16 -5.54 -0.57
N VAL A 46 6.03 -5.71 -1.89
CA VAL A 46 5.13 -6.72 -2.48
C VAL A 46 5.49 -8.12 -1.99
N ALA A 47 6.76 -8.50 -2.07
CA ALA A 47 7.22 -9.81 -1.58
C ALA A 47 6.93 -10.02 -0.08
N ALA A 48 7.24 -9.01 0.75
CA ALA A 48 7.05 -9.08 2.20
C ALA A 48 5.57 -9.21 2.62
N SER A 49 4.63 -8.67 1.81
CA SER A 49 3.20 -8.73 2.14
C SER A 49 2.61 -10.13 2.23
N MET A 50 3.30 -11.15 1.71
CA MET A 50 2.88 -12.54 1.86
C MET A 50 2.72 -12.93 3.35
N ALA A 51 3.56 -12.38 4.24
CA ALA A 51 3.49 -12.59 5.69
C ALA A 51 2.18 -12.07 6.33
N LEU A 52 1.41 -11.24 5.62
CA LEU A 52 0.15 -10.67 6.10
C LEU A 52 -1.08 -11.52 5.69
N SER A 53 -0.88 -12.57 4.89
CA SER A 53 -1.94 -13.47 4.42
C SER A 53 -2.65 -14.15 5.58
N GLY A 54 -3.92 -14.56 5.44
CA GLY A 54 -4.62 -15.27 6.53
C GLY A 54 -4.89 -14.43 7.78
N GLY A 55 -4.96 -13.10 7.64
CA GLY A 55 -5.23 -12.18 8.76
C GLY A 55 -3.98 -11.78 9.56
N GLY A 56 -2.79 -11.93 8.96
CA GLY A 56 -1.50 -11.92 9.68
C GLY A 56 -1.00 -13.33 10.03
N ALA A 57 -1.40 -14.31 9.22
CA ALA A 57 -1.06 -15.74 9.21
C ALA A 57 -1.77 -16.63 10.24
N SER A 58 -3.11 -16.55 10.28
CA SER A 58 -4.06 -17.49 10.92
C SER A 58 -4.51 -17.23 12.36
N SER A 59 -4.34 -16.01 12.89
CA SER A 59 -4.78 -15.64 14.24
C SER A 59 -5.93 -14.61 14.25
N SER A 60 -7.06 -14.85 13.56
CA SER A 60 -8.26 -13.97 13.58
C SER A 60 -8.00 -12.45 13.45
N GLY A 61 -6.87 -12.06 12.86
CA GLY A 61 -6.37 -10.69 12.85
C GLY A 61 -6.88 -9.90 11.66
N THR A 62 -6.29 -8.73 11.44
CA THR A 62 -6.69 -7.83 10.37
C THR A 62 -6.46 -8.47 9.00
N CYS A 63 -7.47 -8.40 8.13
CA CYS A 63 -7.44 -8.92 6.77
C CYS A 63 -6.14 -8.53 6.02
N GLY A 64 -5.45 -9.52 5.43
CA GLY A 64 -4.19 -9.31 4.74
C GLY A 64 -4.30 -8.39 3.52
N ALA A 65 -5.41 -8.47 2.78
CA ALA A 65 -5.71 -7.55 1.68
C ALA A 65 -5.89 -6.11 2.19
N LEU A 66 -6.57 -5.93 3.34
CA LEU A 66 -6.73 -4.62 3.96
C LEU A 66 -5.39 -4.04 4.41
N ASN A 67 -4.55 -4.84 5.10
CA ASN A 67 -3.21 -4.43 5.50
C ASN A 67 -2.36 -4.01 4.29
N SER A 68 -2.48 -4.74 3.17
CA SER A 68 -1.80 -4.40 1.93
C SER A 68 -2.26 -3.06 1.35
N GLY A 69 -3.56 -2.76 1.40
CA GLY A 69 -4.08 -1.44 1.06
C GLY A 69 -3.51 -0.33 1.93
N LEU A 70 -3.40 -0.56 3.24
CA LEU A 70 -2.81 0.39 4.19
C LEU A 70 -1.31 0.62 3.91
N LEU A 71 -0.56 -0.43 3.57
CA LEU A 71 0.86 -0.31 3.19
C LEU A 71 1.06 0.61 1.99
N VAL A 72 0.20 0.53 0.97
CA VAL A 72 0.29 1.42 -0.20
C VAL A 72 -0.02 2.87 0.16
N ILE A 73 -0.98 3.10 1.05
CA ILE A 73 -1.25 4.45 1.58
C ILE A 73 -0.02 4.97 2.31
N GLY A 74 0.63 4.14 3.13
CA GLY A 74 1.90 4.47 3.78
C GLY A 74 2.98 4.84 2.77
N ALA A 75 3.30 3.92 1.85
CA ALA A 75 4.33 4.10 0.83
C ALA A 75 4.11 5.34 -0.06
N LYS A 76 2.85 5.73 -0.29
CA LYS A 76 2.53 6.92 -1.09
C LYS A 76 2.81 8.23 -0.35
N ASN A 77 2.65 8.26 0.98
CA ASN A 77 2.74 9.50 1.73
C ASN A 77 4.07 9.63 2.48
N PHE A 78 4.64 8.54 2.99
CA PHE A 78 5.88 8.56 3.78
C PHE A 78 7.11 8.30 2.91
N PRO A 79 8.24 8.99 3.17
CA PRO A 79 9.51 8.66 2.54
C PRO A 79 10.06 7.30 3.03
N PRO A 80 10.81 6.55 2.20
CA PRO A 80 11.59 5.39 2.62
C PRO A 80 12.57 5.73 3.74
N VAL A 81 12.92 4.73 4.56
CA VAL A 81 13.83 4.90 5.70
C VAL A 81 15.20 5.40 5.24
N GLU A 82 15.68 4.94 4.08
CA GLU A 82 16.96 5.33 3.52
C GLU A 82 17.00 6.84 3.20
N GLU A 83 15.90 7.41 2.70
CA GLU A 83 15.77 8.86 2.50
C GLU A 83 15.76 9.58 3.86
N GLN A 84 15.05 9.04 4.85
CA GLN A 84 14.94 9.63 6.18
C GLN A 84 16.29 9.68 6.91
N LEU A 85 17.14 8.66 6.74
CA LEU A 85 18.47 8.59 7.35
C LEU A 85 19.43 9.65 6.80
N ASN A 86 19.24 10.10 5.56
CA ASN A 86 20.06 11.14 4.95
C ASN A 86 19.75 12.53 5.53
N GLY A 87 18.60 12.69 6.18
CA GLY A 87 18.23 13.89 6.91
C GLY A 87 18.05 15.16 6.06
N ASP A 88 17.87 15.02 4.75
CA ASP A 88 17.70 16.17 3.87
C ASP A 88 16.38 16.92 4.11
N GLU A 89 16.41 18.23 3.92
CA GLU A 89 15.30 19.13 4.22
C GLU A 89 14.01 18.76 3.47
N LYS A 90 14.15 18.29 2.22
CA LYS A 90 13.02 17.88 1.38
C LYS A 90 12.35 16.60 1.90
N THR A 91 13.14 15.64 2.37
CA THR A 91 12.61 14.43 3.03
C THR A 91 11.93 14.76 4.35
N GLN A 92 12.49 15.69 5.14
CA GLN A 92 11.86 16.15 6.37
C GLN A 92 10.52 16.85 6.11
N GLU A 93 10.45 17.72 5.10
CA GLU A 93 9.21 18.39 4.68
C GLU A 93 8.14 17.38 4.24
N LYS A 94 8.53 16.41 3.40
CA LYS A 94 7.63 15.33 2.95
C LYS A 94 7.10 14.50 4.13
N ASN A 95 7.95 14.19 5.10
CA ASN A 95 7.55 13.46 6.30
C ASN A 95 6.57 14.29 7.15
N GLY A 96 6.85 15.59 7.34
CA GLY A 96 5.96 16.52 8.03
C GLY A 96 4.58 16.62 7.36
N ALA A 97 4.54 16.74 6.03
CA ALA A 97 3.30 16.76 5.26
C ALA A 97 2.51 15.44 5.37
N ALA A 98 3.20 14.30 5.39
CA ALA A 98 2.58 12.99 5.58
C ALA A 98 1.90 12.89 6.95
N PHE A 99 2.60 13.31 8.02
CA PHE A 99 2.05 13.33 9.38
C PHE A 99 0.89 14.31 9.54
N ALA A 100 1.01 15.52 9.00
CA ALA A 100 -0.06 16.50 9.01
C ALA A 100 -1.34 15.95 8.36
N LYS A 101 -1.19 15.20 7.27
CA LYS A 101 -2.32 14.54 6.59
C LYS A 101 -2.89 13.38 7.40
N ALA A 102 -2.05 12.56 8.01
CA ALA A 102 -2.47 11.41 8.81
C ALA A 102 -3.20 11.83 10.10
N PHE A 103 -2.73 12.90 10.74
CA PHE A 103 -3.27 13.41 12.01
C PHE A 103 -4.21 14.60 11.86
N ARG A 104 -4.61 14.96 10.63
CA ARG A 104 -5.52 16.08 10.37
C ARG A 104 -6.81 16.04 11.21
N LEU A 105 -7.30 14.83 11.52
CA LEU A 105 -8.52 14.61 12.31
C LEU A 105 -8.27 14.35 13.79
N ARG A 106 -7.01 14.23 14.23
CA ARG A 106 -6.69 14.02 15.65
C ARG A 106 -6.98 15.26 16.48
N ASP A 107 -6.75 16.42 15.88
CA ASP A 107 -6.83 17.72 16.54
C ASP A 107 -8.08 18.54 16.07
N ALA A 108 -9.05 17.87 15.42
CA ALA A 108 -10.28 18.47 14.87
C ALA A 108 -11.51 18.12 15.73
#